data_AF-A0A1J6IVV6-F1
#
_entry.id   AF-A0A1J6IVV6-F1
#
_cell.length_a   1.000
_cell.length_b   1.000
_cell.length_c   1.000
_cell.angle_alpha   90.00
_cell.angle_beta   90.00
_cell.angle_gamma   90.00
#
_symmetry.space_group_name_H-M   'P 1'
#
loop_
_entity.id
_entity.type
_entity.pdbx_description
1 polymer ?
#
loop_
_entity_poly.entity_id
_entity_poly.type
_entity_poly.pdbx_seq_one_letter_code
_entity_poly.pdbx_strand_id
1 'polypeptide(L)'
;MYIEMPKQNRVKNQFKSVKERSSLVPRESSQAQASSSTFYRVSLHSTLPTQPTQPVISVDGVSSQHGVPSSSDGVSSHHVVSSSSSDGVSSQPAVPSSSSGAGSSRQTGRSTSNEEPHWFVDVIDKHQVIKTIRLKVKDVHNLDKGLRIIVEFDEYYAAIGKSASLIAGVLGQLATNPMYFPIGFEKWQSMPKSFLDRIFNDIIVPHFFFTIDQQKAKGWLNSSINKKWRDYRLKLWKEADDPLLSKEDIIKNVPYGIPMDQWALFVTYRMKEETKVLY
;
A
#
# COMPACT_ATOMS: atom_id res chain seq x y z
N MET A 1 -44.39 48.09 14.65
CA MET A 1 -43.54 47.13 13.92
C MET A 1 -42.14 47.20 14.54
N TYR A 2 -41.74 46.14 15.25
CA TYR A 2 -40.42 46.04 15.87
C TYR A 2 -39.45 45.41 14.86
N ILE A 3 -38.34 46.09 14.57
CA ILE A 3 -37.24 45.55 13.76
C ILE A 3 -36.17 45.04 14.74
N GLU A 4 -35.97 43.74 14.73
CA GLU A 4 -34.97 43.02 15.52
C GLU A 4 -33.61 43.14 14.82
N MET A 5 -32.59 43.66 15.52
CA MET A 5 -31.20 43.66 15.05
C MET A 5 -30.41 42.56 15.79
N PRO A 6 -29.53 41.79 15.09
CA PRO A 6 -28.86 40.64 15.68
C PRO A 6 -27.69 41.05 16.60
N LYS A 7 -27.62 40.37 17.75
CA LYS A 7 -26.59 40.54 18.79
C LYS A 7 -25.24 39.98 18.33
N GLN A 8 -24.19 40.80 18.41
CA GLN A 8 -22.79 40.39 18.22
C GLN A 8 -22.33 39.47 19.35
N ASN A 9 -21.87 38.27 19.00
CA ASN A 9 -21.31 37.31 19.95
C ASN A 9 -19.81 37.54 20.16
N ARG A 10 -19.47 37.86 21.40
CA ARG A 10 -18.14 38.20 21.93
C ARG A 10 -17.28 36.94 22.08
N VAL A 11 -16.27 36.76 21.23
CA VAL A 11 -15.22 35.75 21.42
C VAL A 11 -14.17 36.27 22.40
N LYS A 12 -13.86 35.45 23.41
CA LYS A 12 -12.94 35.76 24.51
C LYS A 12 -11.50 35.55 24.05
N ASN A 13 -10.71 36.63 23.96
CA ASN A 13 -9.26 36.56 23.88
C ASN A 13 -8.68 36.37 25.28
N GLN A 14 -7.97 35.26 25.49
CA GLN A 14 -7.23 34.92 26.71
C GLN A 14 -5.79 34.57 26.32
N PHE A 15 -4.89 35.55 26.29
CA PHE A 15 -3.46 35.35 26.55
C PHE A 15 -2.90 36.64 27.15
N LYS A 16 -2.70 36.64 28.47
CA LYS A 16 -1.92 37.66 29.17
C LYS A 16 -0.46 37.24 29.22
N SER A 17 0.35 38.20 28.82
CA SER A 17 1.79 38.35 28.94
C SER A 17 2.34 38.07 30.34
N VAL A 18 3.50 37.41 30.42
CA VAL A 18 4.50 37.65 31.47
C VAL A 18 5.85 37.87 30.80
N LYS A 19 6.34 39.10 30.92
CA LYS A 19 7.67 39.54 30.52
C LYS A 19 8.53 39.73 31.79
N GLU A 20 9.58 38.91 31.87
CA GLU A 20 10.97 39.29 32.20
C GLU A 20 11.32 39.92 33.57
N ARG A 21 12.25 39.27 34.28
CA ARG A 21 13.31 39.96 35.03
C ARG A 21 14.60 39.14 35.02
N SER A 22 15.66 39.81 34.58
CA SER A 22 17.04 39.36 34.44
C SER A 22 17.72 39.08 35.78
N SER A 23 18.69 38.15 35.82
CA SER A 23 20.13 38.45 35.99
C SER A 23 20.93 37.26 36.57
N LEU A 24 22.21 37.22 36.15
CA LEU A 24 23.37 36.53 36.73
C LEU A 24 23.79 35.16 36.14
N VAL A 25 24.84 35.26 35.32
CA VAL A 25 25.83 34.23 34.90
C VAL A 25 26.85 34.07 36.04
N PRO A 26 27.42 32.86 36.32
CA PRO A 26 28.73 32.52 35.74
C PRO A 26 29.00 31.03 35.40
N ARG A 27 29.81 30.89 34.34
CA ARG A 27 30.88 29.90 34.06
C ARG A 27 30.59 28.40 33.80
N GLU A 28 30.80 28.06 32.52
CA GLU A 28 31.61 26.95 31.95
C GLU A 28 31.66 25.58 32.64
N SER A 29 31.19 24.55 31.93
CA SER A 29 32.03 23.43 31.46
C SER A 29 31.28 22.49 30.49
N SER A 30 31.94 22.23 29.37
CA SER A 30 32.01 20.94 28.66
C SER A 30 30.90 20.46 27.71
N GLN A 31 31.38 20.03 26.54
CA GLN A 31 30.82 19.12 25.51
C GLN A 31 29.81 19.67 24.50
N ALA A 32 30.35 20.19 23.40
CA ALA A 32 29.68 20.22 22.12
C ALA A 32 29.64 18.80 21.50
N GLN A 33 28.45 18.21 21.41
CA GLN A 33 28.14 17.21 20.39
C GLN A 33 27.21 17.87 19.37
N ALA A 34 27.79 18.24 18.22
CA ALA A 34 27.03 18.73 17.09
C ALA A 34 26.16 17.59 16.56
N SER A 35 24.84 17.74 16.66
CA SER A 35 23.87 16.93 15.93
C SER A 35 23.95 17.31 14.46
N SER A 36 24.61 16.48 13.65
CA SER A 36 24.59 16.63 12.19
C SER A 36 23.17 16.33 11.68
N SER A 37 22.43 17.38 11.35
CA SER A 37 21.22 17.30 10.54
C SER A 37 21.63 17.04 9.08
N THR A 38 21.64 15.78 8.66
CA THR A 38 21.96 15.46 7.27
C THR A 38 20.73 15.69 6.39
N PHE A 39 20.62 16.89 5.84
CA PHE A 39 19.85 17.14 4.62
C PHE A 39 20.54 16.41 3.46
N TYR A 40 19.91 15.37 2.92
CA TYR A 40 20.40 14.74 1.68
C TYR A 40 19.71 15.36 0.47
N ARG A 41 20.41 16.28 -0.20
CA ARG A 41 20.18 16.60 -1.62
C ARG A 41 20.76 15.46 -2.46
N VAL A 42 19.95 14.83 -3.31
CA VAL A 42 20.44 13.95 -4.38
C VAL A 42 20.72 14.85 -5.60
N SER A 43 21.99 15.08 -5.89
CA SER A 43 22.44 15.68 -7.16
C SER A 43 22.68 14.57 -8.18
N LEU A 44 21.91 14.56 -9.26
CA LEU A 44 22.15 13.72 -10.44
C LEU A 44 23.16 14.44 -11.34
N HIS A 45 24.40 13.96 -11.39
CA HIS A 45 25.36 14.30 -12.43
C HIS A 45 25.50 13.07 -13.35
N SER A 46 25.18 13.29 -14.62
CA SER A 46 25.22 12.32 -15.71
C SER A 46 26.64 12.30 -16.29
N THR A 47 27.32 11.16 -16.24
CA THR A 47 28.52 10.90 -17.05
C THR A 47 28.34 9.64 -17.87
N LEU A 48 28.37 9.87 -19.18
CA LEU A 48 28.47 8.90 -20.26
C LEU A 48 29.79 8.11 -20.16
N PRO A 49 29.82 6.83 -20.55
CA PRO A 49 31.06 6.20 -20.99
C PRO A 49 31.05 5.84 -22.47
N THR A 50 32.21 6.11 -23.04
CA THR A 50 32.70 6.00 -24.41
C THR A 50 32.79 4.55 -24.91
N GLN A 51 32.50 4.37 -26.20
CA GLN A 51 32.68 3.15 -26.99
C GLN A 51 34.17 2.82 -27.24
N PRO A 52 34.51 1.53 -27.46
CA PRO A 52 35.61 1.16 -28.35
C PRO A 52 35.16 0.30 -29.55
N THR A 53 35.99 0.38 -30.59
CA THR A 53 35.76 0.02 -32.00
C THR A 53 36.65 -1.17 -32.40
N GLN A 54 36.03 -2.23 -32.99
CA GLN A 54 36.52 -3.17 -34.04
C GLN A 54 37.63 -4.20 -33.68
N PRO A 55 37.91 -5.28 -34.49
CA PRO A 55 37.48 -5.56 -35.87
C PRO A 55 37.04 -7.01 -36.27
N VAL A 56 36.39 -6.99 -37.44
CA VAL A 56 36.14 -7.97 -38.54
C VAL A 56 37.00 -9.25 -38.64
N ILE A 57 36.33 -10.40 -38.88
CA ILE A 57 36.78 -11.48 -39.79
C ILE A 57 35.54 -12.06 -40.52
N SER A 58 35.57 -12.05 -41.86
CA SER A 58 34.63 -12.72 -42.78
C SER A 58 35.21 -14.04 -43.30
N VAL A 59 34.33 -14.98 -43.68
CA VAL A 59 34.30 -15.97 -44.81
C VAL A 59 33.49 -17.20 -44.35
N ASP A 60 32.67 -17.94 -45.10
CA ASP A 60 32.14 -17.96 -46.47
C ASP A 60 31.01 -19.02 -46.49
N GLY A 61 30.09 -18.98 -47.48
CA GLY A 61 29.59 -20.23 -48.10
C GLY A 61 28.08 -20.53 -48.19
N VAL A 62 27.51 -20.26 -49.39
CA VAL A 62 26.58 -21.10 -50.21
C VAL A 62 25.16 -21.39 -49.65
N SER A 63 24.08 -20.76 -50.15
CA SER A 63 23.29 -20.97 -51.40
C SER A 63 22.44 -22.25 -51.46
N SER A 64 21.09 -22.11 -51.46
CA SER A 64 20.19 -22.54 -52.57
C SER A 64 18.71 -22.30 -52.27
N GLN A 65 17.93 -22.21 -53.35
CA GLN A 65 16.64 -21.54 -53.53
C GLN A 65 15.43 -22.49 -53.59
N HIS A 66 14.23 -21.87 -53.67
CA HIS A 66 12.94 -22.36 -54.24
C HIS A 66 12.15 -23.40 -53.42
N GLY A 67 10.81 -23.40 -53.33
CA GLY A 67 9.76 -22.52 -53.85
C GLY A 67 8.36 -23.15 -53.59
N VAL A 68 7.39 -22.31 -53.20
CA VAL A 68 5.91 -22.32 -53.44
C VAL A 68 5.01 -23.56 -53.13
N PRO A 69 3.67 -23.36 -52.95
CA PRO A 69 2.84 -24.05 -51.94
C PRO A 69 1.80 -25.02 -52.53
N SER A 70 1.09 -25.77 -51.66
CA SER A 70 -0.25 -26.29 -51.97
C SER A 70 -1.07 -26.74 -50.75
N SER A 71 -2.37 -26.76 -51.00
CA SER A 71 -3.54 -26.60 -50.13
C SER A 71 -4.15 -27.91 -49.61
N SER A 72 -5.34 -27.75 -48.98
CA SER A 72 -6.45 -28.70 -48.70
C SER A 72 -6.53 -29.14 -47.23
N ASP A 73 -7.68 -29.30 -46.59
CA ASP A 73 -9.09 -28.94 -46.78
C ASP A 73 -9.77 -29.42 -45.48
N GLY A 74 -10.91 -28.85 -45.06
CA GLY A 74 -11.58 -29.41 -43.87
C GLY A 74 -12.75 -28.67 -43.22
N VAL A 75 -13.64 -28.07 -44.03
CA VAL A 75 -15.11 -27.95 -43.84
C VAL A 75 -15.66 -27.44 -42.50
N SER A 76 -16.26 -26.25 -42.57
CA SER A 76 -17.22 -25.64 -41.65
C SER A 76 -18.62 -25.60 -42.30
N SER A 77 -19.69 -25.84 -41.54
CA SER A 77 -21.07 -25.38 -41.83
C SER A 77 -21.94 -25.45 -40.57
N HIS A 78 -22.32 -24.31 -40.00
CA HIS A 78 -23.64 -23.63 -40.09
C HIS A 78 -24.75 -24.26 -39.21
N HIS A 79 -25.15 -23.68 -38.07
CA HIS A 79 -26.06 -22.53 -37.82
C HIS A 79 -27.58 -22.84 -37.87
N VAL A 80 -28.24 -22.66 -36.69
CA VAL A 80 -29.63 -22.18 -36.36
C VAL A 80 -30.86 -22.97 -36.89
N VAL A 81 -32.03 -23.10 -36.25
CA VAL A 81 -32.76 -22.44 -35.13
C VAL A 81 -33.96 -23.31 -34.66
N SER A 82 -34.36 -23.10 -33.39
CA SER A 82 -35.73 -23.05 -32.80
C SER A 82 -36.64 -24.27 -32.55
N SER A 83 -36.93 -24.43 -31.24
CA SER A 83 -38.20 -24.67 -30.53
C SER A 83 -39.07 -25.92 -30.77
N SER A 84 -39.31 -26.68 -29.70
CA SER A 84 -40.67 -26.95 -29.17
C SER A 84 -40.63 -27.77 -27.88
N SER A 85 -41.59 -27.49 -27.00
CA SER A 85 -41.84 -28.08 -25.69
C SER A 85 -42.74 -29.31 -25.77
N SER A 86 -42.58 -30.28 -24.86
CA SER A 86 -43.71 -30.99 -24.21
C SER A 86 -43.24 -32.02 -23.16
N ASP A 87 -43.86 -31.91 -21.99
CA ASP A 87 -44.40 -32.95 -21.09
C ASP A 87 -43.52 -34.01 -20.40
N GLY A 88 -43.73 -34.10 -19.08
CA GLY A 88 -43.45 -35.31 -18.30
C GLY A 88 -43.57 -35.15 -16.77
N VAL A 89 -44.80 -35.35 -16.23
CA VAL A 89 -45.12 -36.11 -14.97
C VAL A 89 -44.59 -35.55 -13.63
N SER A 90 -45.24 -35.61 -12.45
CA SER A 90 -46.60 -35.84 -11.93
C SER A 90 -46.47 -35.63 -10.40
N SER A 91 -47.60 -35.33 -9.75
CA SER A 91 -47.93 -35.57 -8.33
C SER A 91 -47.71 -34.44 -7.29
N GLN A 92 -48.85 -33.79 -7.01
CA GLN A 92 -49.32 -33.12 -5.78
C GLN A 92 -49.16 -33.98 -4.48
N PRO A 93 -49.44 -33.50 -3.23
CA PRO A 93 -50.46 -32.49 -2.87
C PRO A 93 -50.14 -31.49 -1.73
N ALA A 94 -51.19 -30.70 -1.46
CA ALA A 94 -51.28 -29.49 -0.66
C ALA A 94 -51.13 -29.63 0.88
N VAL A 95 -50.79 -28.47 1.45
CA VAL A 95 -50.70 -28.02 2.85
C VAL A 95 -51.97 -28.24 3.70
N PRO A 96 -51.91 -28.11 5.06
CA PRO A 96 -52.10 -26.79 5.68
C PRO A 96 -51.37 -26.49 7.03
N SER A 97 -51.04 -25.20 7.19
CA SER A 97 -51.16 -24.35 8.40
C SER A 97 -50.12 -24.34 9.55
N SER A 98 -49.54 -23.14 9.68
CA SER A 98 -49.32 -22.33 10.90
C SER A 98 -48.38 -22.80 12.02
N SER A 99 -47.27 -22.06 12.22
CA SER A 99 -47.02 -21.38 13.51
C SER A 99 -45.84 -20.40 13.44
N SER A 100 -46.11 -19.21 13.97
CA SER A 100 -45.25 -18.42 14.85
C SER A 100 -43.91 -17.91 14.33
N GLY A 101 -43.89 -16.61 14.08
CA GLY A 101 -42.68 -15.83 13.93
C GLY A 101 -41.81 -15.84 15.19
N ALA A 102 -40.51 -15.88 14.97
CA ALA A 102 -39.52 -15.26 15.82
C ALA A 102 -38.34 -14.89 14.91
N GLY A 103 -38.29 -13.62 14.52
CA GLY A 103 -37.11 -13.06 13.87
C GLY A 103 -35.93 -13.17 14.82
N SER A 104 -35.06 -14.16 14.60
CA SER A 104 -33.73 -14.12 15.18
C SER A 104 -32.85 -13.26 14.26
N SER A 105 -33.04 -11.96 14.42
CA SER A 105 -32.03 -10.97 14.08
C SER A 105 -30.79 -11.35 14.89
N ARG A 106 -29.85 -12.07 14.26
CA ARG A 106 -28.48 -12.10 14.74
C ARG A 106 -27.93 -10.70 14.51
N GLN A 107 -28.22 -9.82 15.45
CA GLN A 107 -27.41 -8.66 15.75
C GLN A 107 -26.01 -9.20 16.00
N THR A 108 -25.19 -9.21 14.96
CA THR A 108 -23.75 -9.07 15.14
C THR A 108 -23.58 -7.73 15.82
N GLY A 109 -23.46 -7.77 17.14
CA GLY A 109 -23.11 -6.63 17.96
C GLY A 109 -21.83 -6.05 17.37
N ARG A 110 -22.00 -4.99 16.59
CA ARG A 110 -20.91 -4.12 16.16
C ARG A 110 -20.46 -3.43 17.43
N SER A 111 -19.56 -4.08 18.16
CA SER A 111 -18.79 -3.45 19.21
C SER A 111 -18.03 -2.31 18.54
N THR A 112 -18.58 -1.10 18.64
CA THR A 112 -17.90 0.16 18.37
C THR A 112 -16.89 0.44 19.48
N SER A 113 -16.04 -0.55 19.77
CA SER A 113 -14.81 -0.28 20.48
C SER A 113 -13.83 0.21 19.43
N ASN A 114 -13.42 1.48 19.54
CA ASN A 114 -12.31 2.05 18.78
C ASN A 114 -10.95 1.42 19.16
N GLU A 115 -10.95 0.24 19.76
CA GLU A 115 -9.74 -0.50 20.05
C GLU A 115 -9.24 -1.17 18.79
N GLU A 116 -8.03 -0.79 18.37
CA GLU A 116 -7.30 -1.50 17.33
C GLU A 116 -7.31 -3.00 17.60
N PRO A 117 -7.57 -3.84 16.58
CA PRO A 117 -7.62 -5.27 16.74
C PRO A 117 -6.32 -5.79 17.35
N HIS A 118 -6.44 -6.82 18.17
CA HIS A 118 -5.31 -7.54 18.73
C HIS A 118 -5.26 -8.95 18.13
N TRP A 119 -4.06 -9.43 17.86
CA TRP A 119 -3.83 -10.76 17.31
C TRP A 119 -3.11 -11.62 18.35
N PHE A 120 -3.60 -12.84 18.52
CA PHE A 120 -2.85 -13.89 19.21
C PHE A 120 -2.01 -14.60 18.16
N VAL A 121 -0.69 -14.45 18.25
CA VAL A 121 0.25 -14.96 17.24
C VAL A 121 1.37 -15.72 17.90
N ASP A 122 1.89 -16.72 17.21
CA ASP A 122 3.04 -17.48 17.66
C ASP A 122 4.32 -16.73 17.37
N VAL A 123 5.20 -16.66 18.37
CA VAL A 123 6.54 -16.10 18.26
C VAL A 123 7.56 -17.16 18.61
N ILE A 124 8.68 -17.14 17.88
CA ILE A 124 9.84 -17.98 18.13
C ILE A 124 10.95 -17.15 18.75
N ASP A 125 11.57 -17.66 19.81
CA ASP A 125 12.72 -17.03 20.43
C ASP A 125 14.06 -17.58 19.88
N LYS A 126 15.18 -17.03 20.38
CA LYS A 126 16.54 -17.46 20.01
C LYS A 126 16.87 -18.92 20.38
N HIS A 127 16.10 -19.52 21.28
CA HIS A 127 16.23 -20.91 21.70
C HIS A 127 15.26 -21.84 20.96
N GLN A 128 14.60 -21.34 19.91
CA GLN A 128 13.59 -22.06 19.12
C GLN A 128 12.35 -22.45 19.93
N VAL A 129 12.10 -21.78 21.06
CA VAL A 129 10.89 -21.99 21.85
C VAL A 129 9.76 -21.15 21.24
N ILE A 130 8.63 -21.79 20.99
CA ILE A 130 7.44 -21.16 20.44
C ILE A 130 6.47 -20.83 21.58
N LYS A 131 5.98 -19.59 21.62
CA LYS A 131 4.92 -19.14 22.53
C LYS A 131 3.91 -18.28 21.80
N THR A 132 2.65 -18.36 22.18
CA THR A 132 1.61 -17.46 21.67
C THR A 132 1.57 -16.19 22.51
N ILE A 133 1.61 -15.02 21.86
CA ILE A 133 1.47 -13.71 22.51
C ILE A 133 0.36 -12.88 21.89
N ARG A 134 -0.18 -11.93 22.66
CA ARG A 134 -1.16 -10.94 22.18
C ARG A 134 -0.43 -9.68 21.73
N LEU A 135 -0.60 -9.29 20.46
CA LEU A 135 0.05 -8.11 19.86
C LEU A 135 -0.94 -7.23 19.10
N LYS A 136 -0.67 -5.93 19.04
CA LYS A 136 -1.24 -5.00 18.05
C LYS A 136 -0.19 -4.67 16.99
N VAL A 137 -0.63 -4.22 15.82
CA VAL A 137 0.26 -3.79 14.73
C VAL A 137 1.31 -2.78 15.21
N LYS A 138 0.87 -1.77 15.97
CA LYS A 138 1.76 -0.75 16.52
C LYS A 138 2.74 -1.27 17.57
N ASP A 139 2.54 -2.44 18.14
CA ASP A 139 3.43 -2.98 19.17
C ASP A 139 4.52 -3.88 18.57
N VAL A 140 4.43 -4.23 17.27
CA VAL A 140 5.37 -5.14 16.60
C VAL A 140 6.81 -4.61 16.64
N HIS A 141 7.02 -3.31 16.50
CA HIS A 141 8.36 -2.71 16.54
C HIS A 141 8.99 -2.70 17.94
N ASN A 142 8.17 -2.87 18.99
CA ASN A 142 8.60 -2.94 20.39
C ASN A 142 8.76 -4.38 20.86
N LEU A 143 8.65 -5.37 19.97
CA LEU A 143 8.83 -6.76 20.30
C LEU A 143 10.26 -7.00 20.81
N ASP A 144 10.40 -7.75 21.91
CA ASP A 144 11.69 -8.01 22.54
C ASP A 144 12.71 -8.53 21.53
N LYS A 145 13.95 -8.03 21.64
CA LYS A 145 15.04 -8.45 20.77
C LYS A 145 15.22 -9.97 20.83
N GLY A 146 15.17 -10.61 19.66
CA GLY A 146 15.31 -12.06 19.53
C GLY A 146 13.98 -12.83 19.54
N LEU A 147 12.84 -12.17 19.75
CA LEU A 147 11.53 -12.72 19.42
C LEU A 147 11.16 -12.37 17.99
N ARG A 148 10.66 -13.36 17.24
CA ARG A 148 10.15 -13.17 15.88
C ARG A 148 8.79 -13.80 15.71
N ILE A 149 7.86 -13.06 15.11
CA ILE A 149 6.50 -13.52 14.81
C ILE A 149 6.55 -14.52 13.66
N ILE A 150 6.02 -15.72 13.88
CA ILE A 150 5.95 -16.77 12.87
C ILE A 150 4.86 -16.41 11.86
N VAL A 151 5.24 -16.32 10.59
CA VAL A 151 4.33 -16.10 9.47
C VAL A 151 4.32 -17.36 8.62
N GLU A 152 3.19 -18.04 8.68
CA GLU A 152 2.93 -19.25 7.90
C GLU A 152 2.46 -18.89 6.49
N PHE A 153 2.79 -19.75 5.53
CA PHE A 153 2.36 -19.63 4.15
C PHE A 153 1.75 -20.94 3.68
N ASP A 154 0.79 -20.84 2.77
CA ASP A 154 0.26 -21.98 2.04
C ASP A 154 1.17 -22.42 0.87
N GLU A 155 0.72 -23.43 0.13
CA GLU A 155 1.40 -23.97 -1.04
C GLU A 155 1.54 -22.96 -2.21
N TYR A 156 0.73 -21.89 -2.21
CA TYR A 156 0.76 -20.81 -3.21
C TYR A 156 1.57 -19.59 -2.74
N TYR A 157 2.29 -19.70 -1.62
CA TYR A 157 3.05 -18.62 -0.99
C TYR A 157 2.17 -17.43 -0.59
N ALA A 158 0.91 -17.67 -0.25
CA ALA A 158 0.07 -16.69 0.43
C ALA A 158 0.22 -16.85 1.94
N ALA A 159 0.42 -15.73 2.65
CA ALA A 159 0.48 -15.74 4.11
C ALA A 159 -0.89 -16.13 4.69
N ILE A 160 -0.91 -17.06 5.64
CA ILE A 160 -2.13 -17.59 6.27
C ILE A 160 -2.15 -17.35 7.78
N GLY A 161 -3.33 -17.51 8.38
CA GLY A 161 -3.52 -17.41 9.82
C GLY A 161 -3.54 -15.98 10.37
N LYS A 162 -3.46 -15.87 11.71
CA LYS A 162 -3.59 -14.60 12.43
C LYS A 162 -2.40 -13.67 12.19
N SER A 163 -1.19 -14.24 12.07
CA SER A 163 0.02 -13.47 11.82
C SER A 163 0.03 -12.83 10.42
N ALA A 164 -0.60 -13.46 9.42
CA ALA A 164 -0.81 -12.85 8.10
C ALA A 164 -1.58 -11.53 8.16
N SER A 165 -2.63 -11.47 8.99
CA SER A 165 -3.40 -10.24 9.20
C SER A 165 -2.58 -9.19 9.95
N LEU A 166 -1.81 -9.59 10.97
CA LEU A 166 -0.93 -8.69 11.73
C LEU A 166 0.14 -8.06 10.83
N ILE A 167 0.89 -8.87 10.07
CA ILE A 167 1.90 -8.35 9.15
C ILE A 167 1.25 -7.50 8.05
N ALA A 168 0.08 -7.86 7.52
CA ALA A 168 -0.62 -7.03 6.54
C ALA A 168 -0.93 -5.62 7.08
N GLY A 169 -1.24 -5.49 8.38
CA GLY A 169 -1.38 -4.19 9.04
C GLY A 169 -0.07 -3.40 9.10
N VAL A 170 1.04 -4.05 9.48
CA VAL A 170 2.38 -3.44 9.48
C VAL A 170 2.76 -2.94 8.08
N LEU A 171 2.55 -3.76 7.05
CA LEU A 171 2.79 -3.37 5.66
C LEU A 171 1.91 -2.21 5.21
N GLY A 172 0.69 -2.12 5.74
CA GLY A 172 -0.19 -0.97 5.56
C GLY A 172 0.47 0.32 6.04
N GLN A 173 0.88 0.35 7.30
CA GLN A 173 1.53 1.51 7.90
C GLN A 173 2.80 1.93 7.15
N LEU A 174 3.61 0.96 6.74
CA LEU A 174 4.81 1.22 5.96
C LEU A 174 4.47 1.81 4.59
N ALA A 175 3.58 1.14 3.83
CA ALA A 175 3.22 1.53 2.46
C ALA A 175 2.56 2.92 2.38
N THR A 176 1.88 3.37 3.44
CA THR A 176 1.24 4.70 3.50
C THR A 176 2.14 5.79 4.05
N ASN A 177 3.38 5.47 4.44
CA ASN A 177 4.32 6.46 4.96
C ASN A 177 5.26 6.95 3.84
N PRO A 178 5.20 8.23 3.43
CA PRO A 178 5.99 8.78 2.33
C PRO A 178 7.50 8.83 2.59
N MET A 179 7.94 8.59 3.83
CA MET A 179 9.37 8.43 4.18
C MET A 179 9.91 7.04 3.82
N TYR A 180 9.04 6.03 3.83
CA TYR A 180 9.39 4.67 3.44
C TYR A 180 9.06 4.38 1.99
N PHE A 181 7.93 4.88 1.48
CA PHE A 181 7.50 4.67 0.10
C PHE A 181 6.96 5.98 -0.49
N PRO A 182 7.84 6.79 -1.11
CA PRO A 182 7.47 8.09 -1.64
C PRO A 182 6.33 8.02 -2.67
N ILE A 183 5.41 8.97 -2.63
CA ILE A 183 4.24 8.99 -3.54
C ILE A 183 4.52 9.66 -4.89
N GLY A 184 5.64 10.40 -4.98
CA GLY A 184 6.05 11.14 -6.17
C GLY A 184 6.54 10.24 -7.31
N PHE A 185 6.83 8.96 -7.06
CA PHE A 185 7.09 7.99 -8.12
C PHE A 185 5.82 7.70 -8.92
N GLU A 186 5.92 7.78 -10.25
CA GLU A 186 4.77 7.55 -11.12
C GLU A 186 4.23 6.11 -10.99
N LYS A 187 5.11 5.10 -11.06
CA LYS A 187 4.78 3.68 -11.04
C LYS A 187 5.62 2.95 -9.98
N TRP A 188 5.13 1.82 -9.49
CA TRP A 188 5.89 0.99 -8.54
C TRP A 188 7.24 0.54 -9.12
N GLN A 189 7.27 0.24 -10.41
CA GLN A 189 8.47 -0.22 -11.12
C GLN A 189 9.56 0.84 -11.24
N SER A 190 9.23 2.13 -11.13
CA SER A 190 10.24 3.20 -11.12
C SER A 190 10.83 3.46 -9.73
N MET A 191 10.25 2.85 -8.69
CA MET A 191 10.79 2.96 -7.33
C MET A 191 12.06 2.11 -7.19
N PRO A 192 13.18 2.69 -6.70
CA PRO A 192 14.41 1.93 -6.52
C PRO A 192 14.21 0.75 -5.57
N LYS A 193 14.78 -0.41 -5.93
CA LYS A 193 14.69 -1.65 -5.14
C LYS A 193 15.21 -1.48 -3.71
N SER A 194 16.17 -0.58 -3.50
CA SER A 194 16.74 -0.25 -2.19
C SER A 194 15.71 0.18 -1.14
N PHE A 195 14.59 0.80 -1.55
CA PHE A 195 13.51 1.14 -0.63
C PHE A 195 12.90 -0.12 -0.01
N LEU A 196 12.55 -1.11 -0.85
CA LEU A 196 12.03 -2.39 -0.38
C LEU A 196 13.09 -3.17 0.38
N ASP A 197 14.34 -3.20 -0.11
CA ASP A 197 15.43 -3.95 0.49
C ASP A 197 15.70 -3.48 1.93
N ARG A 198 15.76 -2.17 2.15
CA ARG A 198 15.90 -1.57 3.48
C ARG A 198 14.77 -1.98 4.40
N ILE A 199 13.52 -1.87 3.95
CA ILE A 199 12.36 -2.25 4.77
C ILE A 199 12.38 -3.73 5.11
N PHE A 200 12.68 -4.58 4.12
CA PHE A 200 12.75 -6.02 4.33
C PHE A 200 13.82 -6.39 5.37
N ASN A 201 15.04 -5.85 5.22
CA ASN A 201 16.17 -6.22 6.08
C ASN A 201 16.12 -5.57 7.47
N ASP A 202 15.72 -4.30 7.55
CA ASP A 202 15.89 -3.51 8.78
C ASP A 202 14.63 -3.47 9.64
N ILE A 203 13.46 -3.73 9.06
CA ILE A 203 12.17 -3.67 9.77
C ILE A 203 11.50 -5.04 9.82
N ILE A 204 11.47 -5.76 8.70
CA ILE A 204 10.67 -6.99 8.61
C ILE A 204 11.42 -8.20 9.18
N VAL A 205 12.60 -8.52 8.67
CA VAL A 205 13.40 -9.69 9.10
C VAL A 205 13.72 -9.71 10.61
N PRO A 206 13.96 -8.57 11.30
CA PRO A 206 14.21 -8.57 12.73
C PRO A 206 13.00 -8.99 13.59
N HIS A 207 11.77 -8.78 13.09
CA HIS A 207 10.55 -9.01 13.86
C HIS A 207 9.70 -10.17 13.34
N PHE A 208 9.99 -10.70 12.15
CA PHE A 208 9.23 -11.77 11.52
C PHE A 208 10.11 -12.96 11.13
N PHE A 209 9.58 -14.15 11.37
CA PHE A 209 10.13 -15.42 10.92
C PHE A 209 9.19 -16.01 9.87
N PHE A 210 9.67 -16.16 8.64
CA PHE A 210 8.88 -16.71 7.54
C PHE A 210 9.12 -18.22 7.43
N THR A 211 8.06 -19.01 7.29
CA THR A 211 8.18 -20.49 7.13
C THR A 211 8.62 -20.92 5.72
N ILE A 212 8.87 -19.94 4.84
CA ILE A 212 9.31 -20.13 3.45
C ILE A 212 10.65 -19.44 3.22
N ASP A 213 11.27 -19.74 2.08
CA ASP A 213 12.50 -19.07 1.65
C ASP A 213 12.36 -17.54 1.64
N GLN A 214 13.42 -16.85 2.07
CA GLN A 214 13.41 -15.40 2.22
C GLN A 214 13.16 -14.65 0.91
N GLN A 215 13.62 -15.16 -0.25
CA GLN A 215 13.35 -14.52 -1.54
C GLN A 215 11.87 -14.60 -1.90
N LYS A 216 11.22 -15.74 -1.61
CA LYS A 216 9.78 -15.91 -1.81
C LYS A 216 8.98 -14.99 -0.88
N ALA A 217 9.36 -14.94 0.41
CA ALA A 217 8.75 -14.02 1.38
C ALA A 217 8.90 -12.54 0.94
N LYS A 218 10.07 -12.17 0.42
CA LYS A 218 10.34 -10.83 -0.12
C LYS A 218 9.50 -10.52 -1.37
N GLY A 219 9.30 -11.51 -2.24
CA GLY A 219 8.40 -11.39 -3.40
C GLY A 219 6.94 -11.16 -3.00
N TRP A 220 6.46 -11.88 -1.99
CA TRP A 220 5.14 -11.66 -1.39
C TRP A 220 5.03 -10.27 -0.75
N LEU A 221 6.06 -9.84 0.00
CA LEU A 221 6.13 -8.52 0.63
C LEU A 221 6.00 -7.40 -0.41
N ASN A 222 6.79 -7.48 -1.49
CA ASN A 222 6.77 -6.54 -2.60
C ASN A 222 5.35 -6.39 -3.17
N SER A 223 4.67 -7.51 -3.43
CA SER A 223 3.31 -7.52 -3.98
C SER A 223 2.30 -6.88 -3.02
N SER A 224 2.40 -7.18 -1.73
CA SER A 224 1.52 -6.63 -0.69
C SER A 224 1.71 -5.12 -0.50
N ILE A 225 2.96 -4.65 -0.43
CA ILE A 225 3.29 -3.23 -0.30
C ILE A 225 2.89 -2.46 -1.56
N ASN A 226 3.20 -2.97 -2.75
CA ASN A 226 2.80 -2.34 -4.01
C ASN A 226 1.29 -2.08 -4.06
N LYS A 227 0.48 -3.11 -3.75
CA LYS A 227 -0.98 -2.97 -3.70
C LYS A 227 -1.41 -1.85 -2.75
N LYS A 228 -0.92 -1.88 -1.51
CA LYS A 228 -1.26 -0.89 -0.48
C LYS A 228 -0.82 0.53 -0.84
N TRP A 229 0.36 0.68 -1.42
CA TRP A 229 0.89 1.96 -1.88
C TRP A 229 0.04 2.54 -3.02
N ARG A 230 -0.38 1.70 -3.97
CA ARG A 230 -1.31 2.10 -5.06
C ARG A 230 -2.68 2.50 -4.51
N ASP A 231 -3.23 1.70 -3.60
CA ASP A 231 -4.53 1.97 -2.96
C ASP A 231 -4.48 3.29 -2.16
N TYR A 232 -3.38 3.55 -1.45
CA TYR A 232 -3.17 4.80 -0.73
C TYR A 232 -3.07 6.01 -1.66
N ARG A 233 -2.28 5.93 -2.74
CA ARG A 233 -2.21 6.99 -3.75
C ARG A 233 -3.55 7.24 -4.42
N LEU A 234 -4.34 6.19 -4.67
CA LEU A 234 -5.68 6.34 -5.20
C LEU A 234 -6.61 7.04 -4.21
N LYS A 235 -6.55 6.67 -2.93
CA LYS A 235 -7.31 7.34 -1.86
C LYS A 235 -6.98 8.84 -1.80
N LEU A 236 -5.68 9.18 -1.76
CA LEU A 236 -5.24 10.58 -1.77
C LEU A 236 -5.77 11.35 -2.97
N TRP A 237 -5.75 10.74 -4.15
CA TRP A 237 -6.30 11.37 -5.35
C TRP A 237 -7.80 11.61 -5.23
N LYS A 238 -8.57 10.61 -4.82
CA LYS A 238 -10.04 10.74 -4.66
C LYS A 238 -10.45 11.83 -3.66
N GLU A 239 -9.62 12.09 -2.65
CA GLU A 239 -9.87 13.13 -1.64
C GLU A 239 -9.46 14.53 -2.12
N ALA A 240 -8.56 14.62 -3.10
CA ALA A 240 -8.01 15.89 -3.59
C ALA A 240 -8.55 16.32 -4.96
N ASP A 241 -9.03 15.39 -5.77
CA ASP A 241 -9.54 15.62 -7.11
C ASP A 241 -10.88 16.35 -7.04
N ASP A 242 -10.83 17.66 -7.29
CA ASP A 242 -11.98 18.55 -7.38
C ASP A 242 -11.97 19.22 -8.75
N PRO A 243 -12.98 18.98 -9.62
CA PRO A 243 -13.08 19.61 -10.93
C PRO A 243 -13.08 21.15 -10.90
N LEU A 244 -13.36 21.77 -9.75
CA LEU A 244 -13.37 23.22 -9.56
C LEU A 244 -11.99 23.79 -9.21
N LEU A 245 -11.01 22.95 -8.87
CA LEU A 245 -9.68 23.39 -8.48
C LEU A 245 -8.69 23.30 -9.64
N SER A 246 -7.83 24.32 -9.75
CA SER A 246 -6.67 24.27 -10.65
C SER A 246 -5.62 23.29 -10.13
N LYS A 247 -4.71 22.87 -11.01
CA LYS A 247 -3.54 22.04 -10.63
C LYS A 247 -2.75 22.71 -9.50
N GLU A 248 -2.50 24.01 -9.62
CA GLU A 248 -1.73 24.79 -8.66
C GLU A 248 -2.44 24.86 -7.30
N ASP A 249 -3.76 24.94 -7.28
CA ASP A 249 -4.54 24.97 -6.04
C ASP A 249 -4.57 23.59 -5.35
N ILE A 250 -4.68 22.51 -6.12
CA ILE A 250 -4.53 21.14 -5.59
C ILE A 250 -3.13 20.94 -4.99
N ILE A 251 -2.08 21.45 -5.65
CA ILE A 251 -0.70 21.36 -5.13
C ILE A 251 -0.52 22.13 -3.81
N LYS A 252 -1.18 23.29 -3.66
CA LYS A 252 -1.16 24.06 -2.40
C LYS A 252 -1.89 23.34 -1.26
N ASN A 253 -2.92 22.56 -1.58
CA ASN A 253 -3.71 21.79 -0.62
C ASN A 253 -3.04 20.43 -0.31
N VAL A 254 -1.84 20.46 0.27
CA VAL A 254 -1.06 19.26 0.58
C VAL A 254 -1.73 18.44 1.70
N PRO A 255 -1.99 17.13 1.51
CA PRO A 255 -2.50 16.27 2.56
C PRO A 255 -1.55 16.19 3.77
N TYR A 256 -2.12 16.08 4.97
CA TYR A 256 -1.32 16.00 6.20
C TYR A 256 -0.31 14.83 6.16
N GLY A 257 0.93 15.11 6.53
CA GLY A 257 2.02 14.13 6.58
C GLY A 257 2.68 13.83 5.24
N ILE A 258 2.23 14.44 4.14
CA ILE A 258 2.85 14.30 2.81
C ILE A 258 3.81 15.48 2.54
N PRO A 259 5.07 15.22 2.13
CA PRO A 259 5.96 16.27 1.65
C PRO A 259 5.43 16.97 0.39
N MET A 260 5.48 18.30 0.37
CA MET A 260 4.93 19.12 -0.73
C MET A 260 5.55 18.79 -2.09
N ASP A 261 6.85 18.51 -2.15
CA ASP A 261 7.57 18.13 -3.35
C ASP A 261 7.06 16.80 -3.92
N GLN A 262 6.86 15.79 -3.06
CA GLN A 262 6.28 14.51 -3.46
C GLN A 262 4.82 14.68 -3.93
N TRP A 263 4.05 15.54 -3.26
CA TRP A 263 2.67 15.85 -3.64
C TRP A 263 2.61 16.53 -5.02
N ALA A 264 3.45 17.53 -5.26
CA ALA A 264 3.51 18.24 -6.53
C ALA A 264 3.87 17.31 -7.70
N LEU A 265 4.82 16.39 -7.50
CA LEU A 265 5.15 15.35 -8.48
C LEU A 265 3.95 14.42 -8.75
N PHE A 266 3.27 13.98 -7.68
CA PHE A 266 2.12 13.09 -7.80
C PHE A 266 0.94 13.74 -8.54
N VAL A 267 0.57 14.97 -8.18
CA VAL A 267 -0.50 15.73 -8.84
C VAL A 267 -0.14 16.02 -10.30
N THR A 268 1.10 16.41 -10.57
CA THR A 268 1.57 16.62 -11.94
C THR A 268 1.45 15.36 -12.78
N TYR A 269 1.81 14.20 -12.22
CA TYR A 269 1.63 12.91 -12.88
C TYR A 269 0.15 12.59 -13.16
N ARG A 270 -0.74 12.76 -12.16
CA ARG A 270 -2.18 12.47 -12.27
C ARG A 270 -2.94 13.37 -13.24
N MET A 271 -2.48 14.60 -13.43
CA MET A 271 -3.09 15.55 -14.35
C MET A 271 -2.58 15.41 -15.79
N LYS A 272 -1.63 14.50 -16.07
CA LYS A 272 -1.21 14.19 -17.45
C LYS A 272 -2.38 13.56 -18.21
N GLU A 273 -2.59 14.03 -19.43
CA GLU A 273 -3.72 13.66 -20.31
C GLU A 273 -3.80 12.13 -20.56
N GLU A 274 -2.63 11.47 -20.61
CA GLU A 274 -2.45 10.02 -20.75
C GLU A 274 -3.01 9.18 -19.57
N THR A 275 -3.23 9.80 -18.40
CA THR A 275 -3.74 9.10 -17.20
C THR A 275 -5.24 9.26 -16.97
N LYS A 276 -5.92 10.09 -17.78
CA LYS A 276 -7.38 10.31 -17.68
C LYS A 276 -8.22 9.22 -18.35
N VAL A 277 -7.61 8.30 -19.11
CA VAL A 277 -8.30 7.32 -19.97
C VAL A 277 -8.48 5.93 -19.30
N LEU A 278 -8.10 5.74 -18.04
CA LEU A 278 -8.05 4.42 -17.38
C LEU A 278 -9.04 4.21 -16.22
N TYR A 279 -10.21 4.85 -16.25
CA TYR A 279 -11.30 4.56 -15.32
C TYR A 279 -12.58 4.23 -16.05
#